data_AF-A0A3N4LEZ6-F1
#
_entry.id   AF-A0A3N4LEZ6-F1
#
_cell.length_a   1.000
_cell.length_b   1.000
_cell.length_c   1.000
_cell.angle_alpha   90.00
_cell.angle_beta   90.00
_cell.angle_gamma   90.00
#
_symmetry.space_group_name_H-M   'P 1'
#
loop_
_entity.id
_entity.type
_entity.pdbx_description
1 polymer ?
#
loop_
_entity_poly.entity_id
_entity_poly.type
_entity_poly.pdbx_seq_one_letter_code
_entity_poly.pdbx_strand_id
1 'polypeptide(L)'
;MRTFIFLVYSIMSLLYETVPAFEDTWIQYLGDVGRYRMAIECEDSERKDWSHWTNVSRSSYSEAADKKSTVGCLYHHSAILPVEKPNALTSSNNFFFYCKSLMVKQPFEWGRHSIRILFQSVLSNQSRSQPVNVRFVTLHEIWFRHIDLERFGGVI
;
A
#
# COMPACT_ATOMS: atom_id res chain seq x y z
N MET A 1 3.72 9.10 -22.69
CA MET A 1 3.64 9.01 -21.22
C MET A 1 4.89 8.38 -20.57
N ARG A 2 5.37 7.20 -21.00
CA ARG A 2 6.58 6.54 -20.46
C ARG A 2 7.83 7.44 -20.39
N THR A 3 8.16 8.12 -21.48
CA THR A 3 9.32 9.05 -21.56
C THR A 3 9.21 10.22 -20.60
N PHE A 4 8.00 10.76 -20.42
CA PHE A 4 7.75 11.86 -19.48
C PHE A 4 8.00 11.41 -18.04
N ILE A 5 7.45 10.25 -17.64
CA ILE A 5 7.70 9.69 -16.30
C ILE A 5 9.19 9.42 -16.08
N PHE A 6 9.89 8.90 -17.09
CA PHE A 6 11.33 8.68 -16.98
C PHE A 6 12.10 9.99 -16.78
N LEU A 7 11.75 11.06 -17.51
CA LEU A 7 12.35 12.38 -17.32
C LEU A 7 12.11 12.91 -15.90
N VAL A 8 10.86 12.82 -15.39
CA VAL A 8 10.54 13.24 -14.03
C VAL A 8 11.34 12.43 -13.00
N TYR A 9 11.43 11.10 -13.17
CA TYR A 9 12.23 10.25 -12.30
C TYR A 9 13.70 10.69 -12.27
N SER A 10 14.31 10.93 -13.43
CA SER A 10 15.70 11.39 -13.53
C SER A 10 15.93 12.74 -12.85
N ILE A 11 14.99 13.69 -13.00
CA ILE A 11 15.07 14.99 -12.32
C ILE A 11 14.96 14.81 -10.80
N MET A 12 14.02 13.98 -10.32
CA MET A 12 13.85 13.73 -8.89
C MET A 12 15.05 13.02 -8.27
N SER A 13 15.66 12.06 -8.99
CA SER A 13 16.89 11.40 -8.55
C SER A 13 18.05 12.37 -8.44
N LEU A 14 18.21 13.27 -9.43
CA LEU A 14 19.23 14.30 -9.38
C LEU A 14 19.02 15.24 -8.18
N LEU A 15 17.77 15.64 -7.90
CA LEU A 15 17.44 16.47 -6.74
C LEU A 15 17.70 15.75 -5.41
N TYR A 16 17.39 14.45 -5.33
CA TYR A 16 17.71 13.61 -4.18
C TYR A 16 19.21 13.59 -3.87
N GLU A 17 20.05 13.48 -4.91
CA GLU A 17 21.51 13.44 -4.76
C GLU A 17 22.15 14.82 -4.49
N THR A 18 21.57 15.90 -5.04
CA THR A 18 22.21 17.23 -5.03
C THR A 18 21.60 18.22 -4.04
N VAL A 19 20.38 17.98 -3.56
CA VAL A 19 19.63 18.90 -2.68
C VAL A 19 19.12 18.15 -1.43
N PRO A 20 20.00 17.87 -0.44
CA PRO A 20 19.67 17.04 0.73
C PRO A 20 18.65 17.70 1.68
N ALA A 21 18.44 19.02 1.58
CA ALA A 21 17.50 19.75 2.43
C ALA A 21 16.04 19.25 2.35
N PHE A 22 15.68 18.58 1.25
CA PHE A 22 14.34 18.02 1.03
C PHE A 22 14.40 16.53 0.67
N GLU A 23 15.46 15.85 1.09
CA GLU A 23 15.70 14.42 0.82
C GLU A 23 14.45 13.57 1.10
N ASP A 24 13.84 13.82 2.25
CA ASP A 24 12.61 13.17 2.72
C ASP A 24 11.42 13.30 1.75
N THR A 25 11.35 14.39 1.00
CA THR A 25 10.29 14.74 0.05
C THR A 25 10.63 14.13 -1.31
N TRP A 26 11.90 14.18 -1.71
CA TRP A 26 12.37 13.56 -2.95
C TRP A 26 12.17 12.06 -2.95
N ILE A 27 12.48 11.36 -1.85
CA ILE A 27 12.25 9.92 -1.72
C ILE A 27 10.76 9.59 -1.91
N GLN A 28 9.86 10.36 -1.27
CA GLN A 28 8.43 10.14 -1.43
C GLN A 28 8.01 10.31 -2.90
N TYR A 29 8.49 11.35 -3.58
CA TYR A 29 8.17 11.59 -4.98
C TYR A 29 8.75 10.53 -5.92
N LEU A 30 9.95 10.01 -5.65
CA LEU A 30 10.50 8.87 -6.37
C LEU A 30 9.59 7.64 -6.24
N GLY A 31 9.03 7.42 -5.04
CA GLY A 31 8.03 6.39 -4.79
C GLY A 31 6.73 6.59 -5.58
N ASP A 32 6.21 7.82 -5.61
CA ASP A 32 4.98 8.16 -6.36
C ASP A 32 5.19 8.02 -7.88
N VAL A 33 6.32 8.50 -8.40
CA VAL A 33 6.70 8.40 -9.82
C VAL A 33 6.88 6.94 -10.22
N GLY A 34 7.54 6.13 -9.38
CA GLY A 34 7.66 4.70 -9.59
C GLY A 34 6.30 4.01 -9.65
N ARG A 35 5.36 4.39 -8.76
CA ARG A 35 4.01 3.83 -8.71
C ARG A 35 3.23 4.18 -9.97
N TYR A 36 3.35 5.42 -10.46
CA TYR A 36 2.75 5.81 -11.74
C TYR A 36 3.34 5.03 -12.91
N ARG A 37 4.67 4.81 -12.92
CA ARG A 37 5.29 4.02 -13.99
C ARG A 37 4.81 2.58 -13.97
N MET A 38 4.78 1.97 -12.79
CA MET A 38 4.23 0.63 -12.58
C MET A 38 2.77 0.51 -13.06
N ALA A 39 1.92 1.52 -12.80
CA ALA A 39 0.54 1.50 -13.29
C ALA A 39 0.48 1.47 -14.83
N ILE A 40 1.31 2.26 -15.51
CA ILE A 40 1.40 2.23 -16.99
C ILE A 40 1.96 0.89 -17.50
N GLU A 41 2.94 0.29 -16.81
CA GLU A 41 3.44 -1.05 -17.16
C GLU A 41 2.39 -2.14 -16.93
N CYS A 42 1.44 -1.95 -16.01
CA CYS A 42 0.40 -2.95 -15.70
C CYS A 42 -0.63 -3.09 -16.83
N GLU A 43 -0.85 -2.04 -17.61
CA GLU A 43 -1.70 -2.01 -18.79
C GLU A 43 -1.03 -2.65 -20.03
N ASP A 44 0.30 -2.81 -19.98
CA ASP A 44 1.07 -3.46 -21.03
C ASP A 44 0.93 -4.99 -20.94
N SER A 45 0.74 -5.66 -22.08
CA SER A 45 0.66 -7.12 -22.13
C SER A 45 1.95 -7.81 -21.70
N GLU A 46 3.11 -7.16 -21.90
CA GLU A 46 4.41 -7.75 -21.58
C GLU A 46 4.86 -7.48 -20.14
N ARG A 47 4.33 -6.43 -19.50
CA ARG A 47 4.68 -6.00 -18.12
C ARG A 47 6.18 -5.96 -17.83
N LYS A 48 7.00 -5.68 -18.84
CA LYS A 48 8.46 -5.90 -18.82
C LYS A 48 9.16 -5.24 -17.64
N ASP A 49 8.80 -4.01 -17.32
CA ASP A 49 9.42 -3.23 -16.24
C ASP A 49 8.54 -3.15 -14.98
N TRP A 50 7.38 -3.83 -14.95
CA TRP A 50 6.40 -3.69 -13.87
C TRP A 50 6.98 -4.04 -12.50
N SER A 51 7.72 -5.15 -12.40
CA SER A 51 8.34 -5.60 -11.15
C SER A 51 9.45 -4.64 -10.70
N HIS A 52 10.24 -4.12 -11.64
CA HIS A 52 11.27 -3.13 -11.35
C HIS A 52 10.67 -1.87 -10.71
N TRP A 53 9.64 -1.29 -11.35
CA TRP A 53 8.99 -0.08 -10.85
C TRP A 53 8.18 -0.31 -9.55
N THR A 54 7.65 -1.53 -9.35
CA THR A 54 7.07 -1.94 -8.07
C THR A 54 8.12 -1.91 -6.96
N ASN A 55 9.32 -2.43 -7.22
CA ASN A 55 10.40 -2.46 -6.24
C ASN A 55 10.95 -1.06 -5.96
N VAL A 56 11.14 -0.22 -6.98
CA VAL A 56 11.53 1.19 -6.82
C VAL A 56 10.54 1.93 -5.91
N SER A 57 9.24 1.73 -6.13
CA SER A 57 8.20 2.36 -5.31
C SER A 57 8.28 1.87 -3.87
N ARG A 58 8.41 0.54 -3.68
CA ARG A 58 8.47 -0.08 -2.35
C ARG A 58 9.69 0.37 -1.55
N SER A 59 10.88 0.38 -2.16
CA SER A 59 12.10 0.80 -1.48
C SER A 59 12.02 2.27 -1.08
N SER A 60 11.52 3.13 -1.98
CA SER A 60 11.36 4.55 -1.71
C SER A 60 10.39 4.81 -0.56
N TYR A 61 9.21 4.20 -0.55
CA TYR A 61 8.28 4.38 0.59
C TYR A 61 8.83 3.81 1.90
N SER A 62 9.59 2.71 1.87
CA SER A 62 10.24 2.17 3.05
C SER A 62 11.25 3.17 3.62
N GLU A 63 12.15 3.69 2.79
CA GLU A 63 13.16 4.66 3.19
C GLU A 63 12.52 5.98 3.68
N ALA A 64 11.49 6.47 2.99
CA ALA A 64 10.73 7.63 3.41
C ALA A 64 10.06 7.39 4.77
N ALA A 65 9.53 6.19 5.02
CA ALA A 65 8.87 5.85 6.28
C ALA A 65 9.87 5.69 7.43
N ASP A 66 11.11 5.27 7.16
CA ASP A 66 12.18 5.20 8.15
C ASP A 66 12.63 6.61 8.58
N LYS A 67 12.67 7.55 7.63
CA LYS A 67 13.00 8.97 7.89
C LYS A 67 11.82 9.76 8.50
N LYS A 68 10.59 9.52 8.04
CA LYS A 68 9.35 10.23 8.43
C LYS A 68 8.26 9.27 8.89
N SER A 69 8.52 8.57 9.99
CA SER A 69 7.58 7.59 10.56
C SER A 69 6.25 8.17 11.06
N THR A 70 6.15 9.50 11.15
CA THR A 70 4.92 10.18 11.59
C THR A 70 3.89 10.41 10.49
N VAL A 71 4.24 10.20 9.22
CA VAL A 71 3.39 10.54 8.07
C VAL A 71 2.58 9.33 7.61
N GLY A 72 1.26 9.40 7.78
CA GLY A 72 0.36 8.28 7.48
C GLY A 72 0.31 7.92 6.00
N CYS A 73 0.43 8.93 5.13
CA CYS A 73 0.35 8.76 3.67
C CYS A 73 1.36 7.72 3.14
N LEU A 74 2.58 7.68 3.72
CA LEU A 74 3.64 6.74 3.30
C LEU A 74 3.25 5.28 3.54
N TYR A 75 2.63 4.99 4.68
CA TYR A 75 2.14 3.66 5.00
C TYR A 75 0.96 3.26 4.12
N HIS A 76 0.04 4.20 3.88
CA HIS A 76 -1.07 3.96 2.96
C HIS A 76 -0.57 3.65 1.54
N HIS A 77 0.34 4.47 1.01
CA HIS A 77 0.92 4.27 -0.32
C HIS A 77 1.71 2.96 -0.43
N SER A 78 2.34 2.50 0.65
CA SER A 78 3.00 1.18 0.69
C SER A 78 1.99 0.03 0.57
N ALA A 79 0.81 0.17 1.19
CA ALA A 79 -0.22 -0.86 1.21
C ALA A 79 -0.94 -1.03 -0.14
N ILE A 80 -1.09 0.06 -0.91
CA ILE A 80 -1.78 0.00 -2.20
C ILE A 80 -0.90 -0.52 -3.34
N LEU A 81 0.39 -0.78 -3.10
CA LEU A 81 1.26 -1.31 -4.13
C LEU A 81 0.74 -2.69 -4.58
N PRO A 82 0.44 -2.86 -5.88
CA PRO A 82 -0.08 -4.11 -6.40
C PRO A 82 0.95 -5.23 -6.28
N VAL A 83 0.44 -6.44 -6.09
CA VAL A 83 1.19 -7.68 -6.01
C VAL A 83 0.70 -8.60 -7.11
N GLU A 84 1.60 -9.31 -7.79
CA GLU A 84 1.23 -10.18 -8.94
C GLU A 84 0.13 -11.17 -8.60
N LYS A 85 0.16 -11.71 -7.38
CA LYS A 85 -0.81 -12.67 -6.86
C LYS A 85 -1.21 -12.27 -5.44
N PRO A 86 -2.28 -11.49 -5.25
CA PRO A 86 -2.76 -11.15 -3.92
C PRO A 86 -3.20 -12.42 -3.19
N ASN A 87 -2.73 -12.58 -1.96
CA ASN A 87 -3.10 -13.69 -1.09
C ASN A 87 -3.52 -13.16 0.30
N ALA A 88 -3.90 -14.07 1.20
CA ALA A 88 -4.34 -13.69 2.53
C ALA A 88 -3.28 -12.92 3.33
N LEU A 89 -1.98 -13.22 3.12
CA LEU A 89 -0.87 -12.51 3.75
C LEU A 89 -0.75 -11.08 3.21
N THR A 90 -0.93 -10.89 1.90
CA THR A 90 -0.99 -9.54 1.30
C THR A 90 -2.14 -8.74 1.89
N SER A 91 -3.33 -9.33 2.03
CA SER A 91 -4.49 -8.65 2.63
C SER A 91 -4.25 -8.26 4.09
N SER A 92 -3.68 -9.15 4.91
CA SER A 92 -3.37 -8.81 6.31
C SER A 92 -2.28 -7.74 6.43
N ASN A 93 -1.26 -7.77 5.56
CA ASN A 93 -0.23 -6.73 5.51
C ASN A 93 -0.82 -5.37 5.09
N ASN A 94 -1.68 -5.36 4.07
CA ASN A 94 -2.36 -4.15 3.65
C ASN A 94 -3.22 -3.56 4.78
N PHE A 95 -3.96 -4.42 5.48
CA PHE A 95 -4.73 -4.00 6.66
C PHE A 95 -3.84 -3.37 7.74
N PHE A 96 -2.71 -4.00 8.08
CA PHE A 96 -1.74 -3.46 9.02
C PHE A 96 -1.28 -2.05 8.63
N PHE A 97 -0.87 -1.86 7.38
CA PHE A 97 -0.40 -0.56 6.91
C PHE A 97 -1.51 0.50 6.84
N TYR A 98 -2.76 0.12 6.52
CA TYR A 98 -3.88 1.05 6.60
C TYR A 98 -4.20 1.46 8.03
N CYS A 99 -4.11 0.54 9.00
CA CYS A 99 -4.23 0.90 10.42
C CYS A 99 -3.09 1.84 10.84
N LYS A 100 -1.85 1.52 10.44
CA LYS A 100 -0.69 2.35 10.71
C LYS A 100 -0.84 3.75 10.12
N SER A 101 -1.40 3.89 8.92
CA SER A 101 -1.64 5.21 8.31
C SER A 101 -2.62 6.08 9.10
N LEU A 102 -3.48 5.49 9.93
CA LEU A 102 -4.45 6.21 10.76
C LEU A 102 -3.93 6.50 12.18
N MET A 103 -2.95 5.74 12.66
CA MET A 103 -2.49 5.80 14.05
C MET A 103 -1.26 6.68 14.28
N VAL A 104 -0.57 7.10 13.21
CA VAL A 104 0.60 7.96 13.32
C VAL A 104 0.23 9.42 13.59
N LYS A 105 1.21 10.23 14.00
CA LYS A 105 1.01 11.63 14.42
C LYS A 105 0.37 12.51 13.33
N GLN A 106 0.59 12.22 12.05
CA GLN A 106 -0.08 12.87 10.92
C GLN A 106 -0.91 11.80 10.18
N PRO A 107 -2.15 11.54 10.62
CA PRO A 107 -3.00 10.51 10.04
C PRO A 107 -3.33 10.78 8.58
N PHE A 108 -3.58 9.70 7.83
CA PHE A 108 -4.09 9.75 6.47
C PHE A 108 -5.49 9.12 6.41
N GLU A 109 -6.52 9.97 6.47
CA GLU A 109 -7.92 9.57 6.64
C GLU A 109 -8.46 8.64 5.54
N TRP A 110 -7.92 8.73 4.32
CA TRP A 110 -8.25 7.80 3.23
C TRP A 110 -7.96 6.33 3.56
N GLY A 111 -7.11 6.05 4.56
CA GLY A 111 -6.91 4.71 5.10
C GLY A 111 -8.21 4.04 5.55
N ARG A 112 -9.17 4.80 6.11
CA ARG A 112 -10.49 4.25 6.52
C ARG A 112 -11.28 3.71 5.33
N HIS A 113 -11.23 4.42 4.21
CA HIS A 113 -11.90 4.01 2.98
C HIS A 113 -11.26 2.73 2.41
N SER A 114 -9.93 2.67 2.38
CA SER A 114 -9.19 1.49 1.92
C SER A 114 -9.42 0.25 2.79
N ILE A 115 -9.52 0.41 4.12
CA ILE A 115 -9.92 -0.67 5.03
C ILE A 115 -11.31 -1.21 4.66
N ARG A 116 -12.26 -0.32 4.38
CA ARG A 116 -13.62 -0.71 4.00
C ARG A 116 -13.65 -1.55 2.72
N ILE A 117 -12.90 -1.14 1.69
CA ILE A 117 -12.77 -1.87 0.42
C ILE A 117 -12.11 -3.22 0.64
N LEU A 118 -11.03 -3.27 1.43
CA LEU A 118 -10.32 -4.51 1.74
C LEU A 118 -11.24 -5.54 2.38
N PHE A 119 -12.03 -5.12 3.37
CA PHE A 119 -13.01 -5.97 4.02
C PHE A 119 -14.06 -6.53 3.04
N GLN A 120 -14.61 -5.69 2.16
CA GLN A 120 -15.56 -6.15 1.12
C GLN A 120 -14.95 -7.22 0.21
N SER A 121 -13.69 -7.03 -0.21
CA SER A 121 -12.97 -7.97 -1.08
C SER A 121 -12.67 -9.31 -0.41
N VAL A 122 -12.36 -9.30 0.89
CA VAL A 122 -12.09 -10.54 1.65
C VAL A 122 -13.38 -11.35 1.86
N LEU A 123 -14.50 -10.68 2.16
CA LEU A 123 -15.79 -11.35 2.35
C LEU A 123 -16.36 -11.99 1.08
N SER A 124 -16.08 -11.44 -0.10
CA SER A 124 -16.51 -12.05 -1.37
C SER A 124 -15.76 -13.34 -1.68
N ASN A 125 -14.57 -13.54 -1.11
CA ASN A 125 -13.70 -14.69 -1.37
C ASN A 125 -13.83 -15.80 -0.29
N GLN A 126 -15.07 -16.14 0.09
CA GLN A 126 -15.35 -17.20 1.07
C GLN A 126 -15.03 -18.60 0.52
N SER A 127 -13.76 -18.99 0.52
CA SER A 127 -13.38 -20.40 0.37
C SER A 127 -13.46 -21.13 1.73
N ARG A 128 -13.82 -22.41 1.71
CA ARG A 128 -14.08 -23.24 2.91
C ARG A 128 -12.87 -23.44 3.84
N SER A 129 -11.65 -23.17 3.37
CA SER A 129 -10.43 -23.22 4.17
C SER A 129 -9.82 -21.83 4.22
N GLN A 130 -10.21 -21.06 5.24
CA GLN A 130 -9.75 -19.70 5.44
C GLN A 130 -8.41 -19.73 6.18
N PRO A 131 -7.30 -19.26 5.56
CA PRO A 131 -6.04 -19.07 6.27
C PRO A 131 -6.23 -18.17 7.50
N VAL A 132 -5.41 -18.34 8.55
CA VAL A 132 -5.46 -17.51 9.79
C VAL A 132 -5.52 -16.01 9.49
N ASN A 133 -4.79 -15.57 8.46
CA ASN A 133 -4.78 -14.16 8.03
C ASN A 133 -6.15 -13.67 7.55
N VAL A 134 -6.99 -14.52 6.94
CA VAL A 134 -8.35 -14.12 6.56
C VAL A 134 -9.24 -14.00 7.78
N ARG A 135 -9.20 -14.98 8.70
CA ARG A 135 -9.94 -14.91 9.97
C ARG A 135 -9.57 -13.66 10.76
N PHE A 136 -8.29 -13.30 10.81
CA PHE A 136 -7.80 -12.07 11.43
C PHE A 136 -8.46 -10.82 10.83
N VAL A 137 -8.47 -10.69 9.51
CA VAL A 137 -9.08 -9.54 8.81
C VAL A 137 -10.59 -9.51 9.02
N THR A 138 -11.28 -10.66 8.94
CA THR A 138 -12.73 -10.78 9.19
C THR A 138 -13.10 -10.39 10.62
N LEU A 139 -12.31 -10.81 11.61
CA LEU A 139 -12.54 -10.43 13.00
C LEU A 139 -12.42 -8.91 13.18
N HIS A 140 -11.38 -8.30 12.61
CA HIS A 140 -11.22 -6.84 12.69
C HIS A 140 -12.33 -6.07 11.97
N GLU A 141 -12.92 -6.64 10.92
CA GLU A 141 -14.10 -6.05 10.26
C GLU A 141 -15.32 -6.01 11.19
N ILE A 142 -15.65 -7.11 11.86
CA ILE A 142 -16.78 -7.21 12.80
C ILE A 142 -16.65 -6.12 13.87
N TRP A 143 -15.44 -5.98 14.42
CA TRP A 143 -15.12 -4.96 15.42
C TRP A 143 -15.19 -3.54 14.84
N PHE A 144 -14.68 -3.33 13.62
CA PHE A 144 -14.66 -2.02 12.98
C PHE A 144 -16.06 -1.52 12.58
N ARG A 145 -16.97 -2.41 12.21
CA ARG A 145 -18.33 -2.06 11.77
C ARG A 145 -19.37 -2.06 12.89
N HIS A 146 -19.06 -2.67 14.04
CA HIS A 146 -20.04 -2.92 15.11
C HIS A 146 -21.32 -3.63 14.63
N ILE A 147 -21.20 -4.51 13.62
CA ILE A 147 -22.31 -5.25 13.01
C ILE A 147 -22.02 -6.75 13.13
N ASP A 148 -23.06 -7.56 13.38
CA ASP A 148 -23.03 -9.03 13.42
C ASP A 148 -22.05 -9.65 14.45
N LEU A 149 -22.13 -9.21 15.72
CA LEU A 149 -21.36 -9.81 16.82
C LEU A 149 -21.62 -11.31 17.00
N GLU A 150 -22.78 -11.83 16.56
CA GLU A 150 -23.11 -13.26 16.61
C GLU A 150 -22.20 -14.11 15.70
N ARG A 151 -21.64 -13.55 14.62
CA ARG A 151 -20.68 -14.24 13.75
C ARG A 151 -19.31 -14.41 14.39
N PHE A 152 -19.03 -13.69 15.48
CA PHE A 152 -17.74 -13.75 16.18
C PHE A 152 -17.40 -15.17 16.64
N GLY A 153 -18.39 -15.91 17.16
CA GLY A 153 -18.20 -17.29 17.63
C GLY A 153 -17.90 -18.32 16.52
N GLY A 154 -18.22 -18.02 15.25
CA GLY A 154 -17.94 -18.91 14.12
C GLY A 154 -16.60 -18.64 13.43
N VAL A 155 -15.90 -17.56 13.79
CA VAL A 155 -14.60 -17.17 13.24
C VAL A 155 -13.44 -17.71 14.10
N ILE A 156 -13.65 -17.83 15.41
CA ILE A 156 -12.73 -18.47 16.37
C ILE A 156 -12.71 -19.98 16.12
#